data_AF-A0A8H3C2V4-F1
#
_entry.id   AF-A0A8H3C2V4-F1
#
_cell.length_a   1.000
_cell.length_b   1.000
_cell.length_c   1.000
_cell.angle_alpha   90.00
_cell.angle_beta   90.00
_cell.angle_gamma   90.00
#
_symmetry.space_group_name_H-M   'P 1'
#
loop_
_entity.id
_entity.type
_entity.pdbx_description
1 polymer ?
#
loop_
_entity_poly.entity_id
_entity_poly.type
_entity_poly.pdbx_seq_one_letter_code
_entity_poly.pdbx_strand_id
1 'polypeptide(L)'
;MFLLHPGLAFEPTPYLGFESTDNSRTIENSHKKLDQLRKHIKRFFAEYPTFTYDPTKPYTEEFIRMTQEFEWSEDSKEYKAARKKLNAASVLQFNENFDKEHKSNSKKGNDSESKKEREMLRKWIKLFDRIDIKDPVMPKTVSEFEERVKSVHTNICDVLDADFTGEKSTDWGNEVILSQYTRSTKRIFSGKRPPEDTLLHNLLRHISSPSTTRGFEKAAAQKKN
;
A
#
# COMPACT_ATOMS: atom_id res chain seq x y z
N MET A 1 10.50 -32.17 76.06
CA MET A 1 11.54 -31.16 76.34
C MET A 1 11.88 -30.50 75.01
N PHE A 2 11.54 -29.21 74.87
CA PHE A 2 11.79 -28.29 73.75
C PHE A 2 11.15 -28.63 72.38
N LEU A 3 10.68 -27.70 71.54
CA LEU A 3 10.18 -26.33 71.62
C LEU A 3 9.58 -26.07 70.24
N LEU A 4 8.33 -25.60 70.19
CA LEU A 4 7.70 -25.05 68.99
C LEU A 4 8.52 -23.85 68.49
N HIS A 5 8.95 -23.87 67.21
CA HIS A 5 9.49 -22.71 66.52
C HIS A 5 8.39 -22.04 65.66
N PRO A 6 8.16 -20.73 65.82
CA PRO A 6 7.18 -19.97 65.05
C PRO A 6 7.82 -19.25 63.85
N GLY A 7 6.98 -18.91 62.86
CA GLY A 7 7.11 -17.67 62.08
C GLY A 7 8.07 -17.68 60.89
N LEU A 8 7.59 -18.15 59.74
CA LEU A 8 8.12 -17.72 58.44
C LEU A 8 7.52 -16.35 58.12
N ALA A 9 8.35 -15.31 58.26
CA ALA A 9 8.03 -13.95 57.86
C ALA A 9 7.92 -13.87 56.33
N PHE A 10 6.80 -13.29 55.87
CA PHE A 10 6.61 -12.84 54.49
C PHE A 10 7.48 -11.60 54.26
N GLU A 11 8.53 -11.73 53.48
CA GLU A 11 9.26 -10.60 52.90
C GLU A 11 8.46 -10.05 51.70
N PRO A 12 8.06 -8.77 51.67
CA PRO A 12 7.44 -8.18 50.50
C PRO A 12 8.52 -7.93 49.43
N THR A 13 8.40 -8.62 48.30
CA THR A 13 9.20 -8.38 47.10
C THR A 13 9.06 -6.91 46.65
N PRO A 14 10.16 -6.20 46.35
CA PRO A 14 10.09 -4.82 45.89
C PRO A 14 9.39 -4.75 44.53
N TYR A 15 8.32 -3.96 44.51
CA TYR A 15 7.56 -3.55 43.34
C TYR A 15 8.50 -2.83 42.37
N LEU A 16 8.96 -3.53 41.33
CA LEU A 16 9.66 -2.94 40.20
C LEU A 16 8.65 -2.09 39.42
N GLY A 17 8.68 -0.77 39.67
CA GLY A 17 7.93 0.22 38.92
C GLY A 17 8.31 0.12 37.45
N PHE A 18 7.36 -0.31 36.62
CA PHE A 18 7.47 -0.22 35.17
C PHE A 18 7.37 1.26 34.80
N GLU A 19 8.49 1.89 34.47
CA GLU A 19 8.56 3.25 33.94
C GLU A 19 7.81 3.32 32.59
N SER A 20 6.52 3.66 32.66
CA SER A 20 5.67 3.96 31.52
C SER A 20 5.92 5.39 31.04
N THR A 21 7.00 5.63 30.26
CA THR A 21 7.15 6.93 29.55
C THR A 21 7.67 6.84 28.10
N ASP A 22 8.09 5.67 27.61
CA ASP A 22 8.62 5.56 26.23
C ASP A 22 7.60 5.02 25.20
N ASN A 23 6.55 4.34 25.66
CA ASN A 23 5.54 3.74 24.77
C ASN A 23 4.64 4.80 24.10
N SER A 24 4.37 5.91 24.78
CA SER A 24 3.46 6.96 24.30
C SER A 24 4.01 7.72 23.09
N ARG A 25 5.32 7.98 23.02
CA ARG A 25 5.95 8.66 21.87
C ARG A 25 5.99 7.77 20.63
N THR A 26 6.24 6.48 20.82
CA THR A 26 6.27 5.49 19.74
C THR A 26 4.88 5.27 19.14
N ILE A 27 3.86 5.18 20.00
CA ILE A 27 2.45 5.11 19.59
C ILE A 27 2.02 6.39 18.88
N GLU A 28 2.31 7.58 19.41
CA GLU A 28 1.94 8.84 18.75
C GLU A 28 2.60 9.02 17.36
N ASN A 29 3.86 8.62 17.21
CA ASN A 29 4.56 8.65 15.93
C ASN A 29 4.01 7.63 14.93
N SER A 30 3.62 6.44 15.40
CA SER A 30 2.95 5.43 14.57
C SER A 30 1.58 5.92 14.07
N HIS A 31 0.77 6.55 14.94
CA HIS A 31 -0.51 7.13 14.54
C HIS A 31 -0.37 8.28 13.54
N LYS A 32 0.60 9.18 13.74
CA LYS A 32 0.92 10.25 12.76
C LYS A 32 1.39 9.69 11.42
N LYS A 33 2.21 8.64 11.42
CA LYS A 33 2.65 7.95 10.20
C LYS A 33 1.48 7.28 9.46
N LEU A 34 0.62 6.56 10.19
CA LEU A 34 -0.59 5.93 9.67
C LEU A 34 -1.58 6.95 9.09
N ASP A 35 -1.69 8.12 9.72
CA ASP A 35 -2.53 9.21 9.25
C ASP A 35 -2.05 9.78 7.91
N GLN A 36 -0.73 9.90 7.72
CA GLN A 36 -0.15 10.34 6.46
C GLN A 36 -0.27 9.29 5.34
N LEU A 37 -0.06 8.00 5.66
CA LEU A 37 -0.09 6.90 4.69
C LEU A 37 -1.45 6.66 4.03
N ARG A 38 -2.54 7.17 4.63
CA ARG A 38 -3.90 7.06 4.12
C ARG A 38 -4.68 8.37 4.14
N LYS A 39 -4.00 9.51 4.18
CA LYS A 39 -4.62 10.85 4.25
C LYS A 39 -5.78 11.04 3.27
N HIS A 40 -5.59 10.71 2.01
CA HIS A 40 -6.61 10.94 0.97
C HIS A 40 -7.78 9.95 1.10
N ILE A 41 -7.50 8.71 1.49
CA ILE A 41 -8.51 7.67 1.72
C ILE A 41 -9.35 8.00 2.96
N LYS A 42 -8.72 8.44 4.06
CA LYS A 42 -9.41 8.92 5.27
C LYS A 42 -10.37 10.06 4.96
N ARG A 43 -9.92 11.02 4.13
CA ARG A 43 -10.76 12.15 3.70
C ARG A 43 -11.98 11.69 2.90
N PHE A 44 -11.86 10.64 2.08
CA PHE A 44 -13.00 10.07 1.39
C PHE A 44 -14.04 9.51 2.37
N PHE A 45 -13.63 8.69 3.35
CA PHE A 45 -14.56 8.12 4.33
C PHE A 45 -15.20 9.18 5.22
N ALA A 46 -14.49 10.29 5.51
CA ALA A 46 -15.05 11.42 6.26
C ALA A 46 -16.22 12.13 5.57
N GLU A 47 -16.46 11.89 4.26
CA GLU A 47 -17.66 12.38 3.57
C GLU A 47 -18.94 11.63 3.97
N TYR A 48 -18.81 10.52 4.72
CA TYR A 48 -19.91 9.65 5.15
C TYR A 48 -19.96 9.58 6.69
N PRO A 49 -20.42 10.64 7.38
CA PRO A 49 -20.30 10.75 8.83
C PRO A 49 -21.12 9.72 9.62
N THR A 50 -22.10 9.09 8.99
CA THR A 50 -22.89 8.00 9.58
C THR A 50 -22.16 6.66 9.55
N PHE A 51 -21.13 6.52 8.71
CA PHE A 51 -20.31 5.31 8.63
C PHE A 51 -19.10 5.43 9.54
N THR A 52 -18.93 4.48 10.45
CA THR A 52 -17.79 4.46 11.39
C THR A 52 -16.57 3.81 10.74
N TYR A 53 -15.78 4.55 9.97
CA TYR A 53 -14.58 4.01 9.29
C TYR A 53 -13.52 3.49 10.28
N ASP A 54 -13.10 2.24 10.11
CA ASP A 54 -12.00 1.61 10.83
C ASP A 54 -10.69 1.77 10.02
N PRO A 55 -9.81 2.71 10.40
CA PRO A 55 -8.56 2.91 9.68
C PRO A 55 -7.58 1.76 9.85
N THR A 56 -7.86 0.74 10.69
CA THR A 56 -7.07 -0.49 10.96
C THR A 56 -7.42 -1.68 10.05
N LYS A 57 -8.34 -1.50 9.10
CA LYS A 57 -8.65 -2.46 8.02
C LYS A 57 -8.19 -2.01 6.63
N PRO A 58 -7.97 -2.91 5.67
CA PRO A 58 -7.81 -2.57 4.25
C PRO A 58 -8.92 -1.65 3.77
N TYR A 59 -8.58 -0.57 3.08
CA TYR A 59 -9.57 0.47 2.78
C TYR A 59 -10.66 -0.02 1.80
N THR A 60 -10.33 -1.00 0.97
CA THR A 60 -11.30 -1.61 0.05
C THR A 60 -12.33 -2.45 0.80
N GLU A 61 -11.93 -3.10 1.91
CA GLU A 61 -12.85 -3.86 2.76
C GLU A 61 -13.80 -2.92 3.49
N GLU A 62 -13.28 -1.79 4.00
CA GLU A 62 -14.11 -0.75 4.62
C GLU A 62 -15.07 -0.11 3.62
N PHE A 63 -14.68 0.04 2.35
CA PHE A 63 -15.60 0.48 1.32
C PHE A 63 -16.74 -0.53 1.09
N ILE A 64 -16.44 -1.83 1.05
CA ILE A 64 -17.47 -2.86 0.93
C ILE A 64 -18.40 -2.84 2.15
N ARG A 65 -17.85 -2.76 3.37
CA ARG A 65 -18.64 -2.64 4.59
C ARG A 65 -19.58 -1.42 4.56
N MET A 66 -19.07 -0.27 4.13
CA MET A 66 -19.87 0.95 3.96
C MET A 66 -21.01 0.74 2.96
N THR A 67 -20.75 0.09 1.83
CA THR A 67 -21.80 -0.17 0.82
C THR A 67 -22.87 -1.12 1.33
N GLN A 68 -22.52 -2.07 2.20
CA GLN A 68 -23.47 -2.97 2.86
C GLN A 68 -24.32 -2.23 3.90
N GLU A 69 -23.70 -1.40 4.74
CA GLU A 69 -24.37 -0.61 5.77
C GLU A 69 -25.39 0.39 5.20
N PHE A 70 -25.08 0.96 4.03
CA PHE A 70 -25.99 1.85 3.31
C PHE A 70 -26.89 1.15 2.28
N GLU A 71 -26.82 -0.19 2.21
CA GLU A 71 -27.64 -1.01 1.30
C GLU A 71 -27.49 -0.63 -0.18
N TRP A 72 -26.29 -0.19 -0.59
CA TRP A 72 -26.01 0.16 -1.98
C TRP A 72 -25.65 -1.07 -2.80
N SER A 73 -26.50 -1.40 -3.78
CA SER A 73 -26.15 -2.39 -4.80
C SER A 73 -25.03 -1.88 -5.72
N GLU A 74 -24.22 -2.79 -6.29
CA GLU A 74 -23.11 -2.40 -7.19
C GLU A 74 -23.57 -1.59 -8.41
N ASP A 75 -24.84 -1.74 -8.79
CA ASP A 75 -25.43 -1.03 -9.90
C ASP A 75 -26.04 0.32 -9.55
N SER A 76 -26.18 0.63 -8.27
CA SER A 76 -26.75 1.88 -7.79
C SER A 76 -25.90 3.08 -8.17
N LYS A 77 -26.54 4.25 -8.26
CA LYS A 77 -25.84 5.50 -8.58
C LYS A 77 -24.89 5.88 -7.43
N GLU A 78 -25.29 5.58 -6.21
CA GLU A 78 -24.58 5.82 -4.97
C GLU A 78 -23.28 5.02 -4.93
N TYR A 79 -23.35 3.71 -5.18
CA TYR A 79 -22.17 2.85 -5.24
C TYR A 79 -21.18 3.35 -6.31
N LYS A 80 -21.66 3.60 -7.53
CA LYS A 80 -20.83 4.06 -8.66
C LYS A 80 -20.18 5.41 -8.37
N ALA A 81 -20.92 6.35 -7.76
CA ALA A 81 -20.40 7.66 -7.38
C ALA A 81 -19.36 7.56 -6.26
N ALA A 82 -19.65 6.80 -5.19
CA ALA A 82 -18.73 6.58 -4.09
C ALA A 82 -17.46 5.86 -4.56
N ARG A 83 -17.59 4.84 -5.43
CA ARG A 83 -16.45 4.13 -6.01
C ARG A 83 -15.55 5.05 -6.82
N LYS A 84 -16.12 5.93 -7.63
CA LYS A 84 -15.36 6.93 -8.40
C LYS A 84 -14.57 7.86 -7.49
N LYS A 85 -15.17 8.33 -6.39
CA LYS A 85 -14.49 9.18 -5.39
C LYS A 85 -13.38 8.42 -4.68
N LEU A 86 -13.61 7.17 -4.25
CA LEU A 86 -12.59 6.34 -3.62
C LEU A 86 -11.40 6.10 -4.55
N ASN A 87 -11.66 5.84 -5.83
CA ASN A 87 -10.59 5.67 -6.79
C ASN A 87 -9.77 6.95 -6.99
N ALA A 88 -10.43 8.12 -7.04
CA ALA A 88 -9.72 9.39 -7.08
C ALA A 88 -8.85 9.60 -5.84
N ALA A 89 -9.37 9.26 -4.65
CA ALA A 89 -8.60 9.27 -3.40
C ALA A 89 -7.42 8.29 -3.44
N SER A 90 -7.59 7.11 -4.05
CA SER A 90 -6.53 6.10 -4.19
C SER A 90 -5.40 6.59 -5.12
N VAL A 91 -5.74 7.27 -6.22
CA VAL A 91 -4.74 7.90 -7.10
C VAL A 91 -3.97 8.99 -6.36
N LEU A 92 -4.67 9.87 -5.62
CA LEU A 92 -4.02 10.90 -4.82
C LEU A 92 -3.11 10.27 -3.74
N GLN A 93 -3.55 9.19 -3.10
CA GLN A 93 -2.75 8.48 -2.10
C GLN A 93 -1.52 7.83 -2.71
N PHE A 94 -1.63 7.24 -3.90
CA PHE A 94 -0.49 6.69 -4.61
C PHE A 94 0.56 7.77 -4.88
N ASN A 95 0.13 8.91 -5.42
CA ASN A 95 1.03 10.01 -5.74
C ASN A 95 1.68 10.60 -4.47
N GLU A 96 0.94 10.67 -3.36
CA GLU A 96 1.48 11.05 -2.05
C GLU A 96 2.56 10.07 -1.57
N ASN A 97 2.33 8.77 -1.76
CA ASN A 97 3.23 7.71 -1.31
C ASN A 97 4.49 7.62 -2.17
N PHE A 98 4.41 7.84 -3.49
CA PHE A 98 5.52 7.54 -4.41
C PHE A 98 6.01 8.73 -5.23
N ASP A 99 5.15 9.67 -5.58
CA ASP A 99 5.49 10.75 -6.53
C ASP A 99 5.88 12.06 -5.86
N LYS A 100 5.50 12.28 -4.60
CA LYS A 100 5.86 13.49 -3.87
C LYS A 100 7.38 13.66 -3.79
N GLU A 101 7.86 14.76 -4.38
CA GLU A 101 9.24 15.19 -4.24
C GLU A 101 9.59 15.37 -2.76
N HIS A 102 10.65 14.74 -2.30
CA HIS A 102 11.37 15.28 -1.16
C HIS A 102 11.97 16.60 -1.63
N LYS A 103 11.33 17.72 -1.29
CA LYS A 103 11.95 19.05 -1.41
C LYS A 103 13.18 19.08 -0.53
N SER A 104 14.29 18.55 -1.05
CA SER A 104 15.60 18.80 -0.50
C SER A 104 15.83 20.29 -0.69
N ASN A 105 16.12 20.99 0.41
CA ASN A 105 16.61 22.38 0.43
C ASN A 105 18.01 22.49 -0.20
N SER A 106 18.26 21.79 -1.31
CA SER A 106 19.56 21.71 -1.95
C SER A 106 19.75 22.93 -2.84
N LYS A 107 20.74 23.74 -2.45
CA LYS A 107 21.37 24.79 -3.23
C LYS A 107 21.52 24.41 -4.70
N LYS A 108 21.18 25.37 -5.57
CA LYS A 108 21.33 25.36 -7.03
C LYS A 108 22.76 24.95 -7.40
N GLY A 109 22.92 23.76 -7.97
CA GLY A 109 24.16 23.21 -8.51
C GLY A 109 23.86 22.45 -9.81
N ASN A 110 24.79 22.48 -10.76
CA ASN A 110 24.56 22.20 -12.19
C ASN A 110 24.22 20.75 -12.59
N ASP A 111 24.12 19.79 -11.66
CA ASP A 111 23.87 18.38 -12.00
C ASP A 111 22.38 18.01 -11.88
N SER A 112 21.57 18.66 -12.73
CA SER A 112 20.11 18.49 -12.69
C SER A 112 19.64 17.09 -13.12
N GLU A 113 20.31 16.47 -14.10
CA GLU A 113 19.88 15.18 -14.67
C GLU A 113 20.20 14.01 -13.72
N SER A 114 21.44 13.91 -13.25
CA SER A 114 21.85 12.90 -12.25
C SER A 114 21.08 13.05 -10.93
N LYS A 115 20.54 14.23 -10.62
CA LYS A 115 19.64 14.43 -9.48
C LYS A 115 18.26 13.83 -9.74
N LYS A 116 17.65 14.14 -10.89
CA LYS A 116 16.35 13.57 -11.29
C LYS A 116 16.39 12.05 -11.36
N GLU A 117 17.45 11.48 -11.94
CA GLU A 117 17.61 10.03 -12.04
C GLU A 117 17.69 9.39 -10.65
N ARG A 118 18.48 9.95 -9.73
CA ARG A 118 18.55 9.47 -8.33
C ARG A 118 17.22 9.60 -7.60
N GLU A 119 16.44 10.64 -7.87
CA GLU A 119 15.11 10.80 -7.30
C GLU A 119 14.15 9.74 -7.84
N MET A 120 14.10 9.54 -9.15
CA MET A 120 13.29 8.51 -9.78
C MET A 120 13.66 7.10 -9.30
N LEU A 121 14.96 6.81 -9.18
CA LEU A 121 15.45 5.54 -8.64
C LEU A 121 14.93 5.28 -7.22
N ARG A 122 14.94 6.30 -6.34
CA ARG A 122 14.37 6.16 -4.98
C ARG A 122 12.87 5.87 -5.01
N LYS A 123 12.13 6.49 -5.93
CA LYS A 123 10.69 6.24 -6.08
C LYS A 123 10.42 4.80 -6.53
N TRP A 124 11.20 4.29 -7.49
CA TRP A 124 11.13 2.89 -7.94
C TRP A 124 11.46 1.89 -6.84
N ILE A 125 12.56 2.09 -6.12
CA ILE A 125 12.94 1.23 -4.98
C ILE A 125 11.80 1.20 -3.95
N LYS A 126 11.29 2.39 -3.57
CA LYS A 126 10.18 2.52 -2.63
C LYS A 126 8.93 1.76 -3.10
N LEU A 127 8.61 1.81 -4.38
CA LEU A 127 7.49 1.06 -4.94
C LEU A 127 7.73 -0.45 -4.88
N PHE A 128 8.88 -0.92 -5.36
CA PHE A 128 9.22 -2.35 -5.40
C PHE A 128 9.38 -2.97 -4.00
N ASP A 129 9.77 -2.19 -2.99
CA ASP A 129 9.82 -2.65 -1.60
C ASP A 129 8.46 -3.09 -1.05
N ARG A 130 7.34 -2.59 -1.62
CA ARG A 130 5.96 -2.96 -1.24
C ARG A 130 5.40 -4.11 -2.07
N ILE A 131 6.18 -4.66 -2.99
CA ILE A 131 5.78 -5.76 -3.86
C ILE A 131 6.61 -7.00 -3.49
N ASP A 132 5.94 -8.12 -3.32
CA ASP A 132 6.58 -9.42 -3.17
C ASP A 132 6.93 -9.97 -4.55
N ILE A 133 8.04 -9.47 -5.10
CA ILE A 133 8.52 -9.82 -6.44
C ILE A 133 9.01 -11.26 -6.50
N LYS A 134 8.62 -12.00 -7.56
CA LYS A 134 9.02 -13.40 -7.69
C LYS A 134 10.51 -13.60 -7.92
N ASP A 135 11.13 -12.71 -8.68
CA ASP A 135 12.58 -12.67 -8.86
C ASP A 135 13.16 -11.68 -7.83
N PRO A 136 13.86 -12.17 -6.80
CA PRO A 136 14.34 -11.35 -5.68
C PRO A 136 15.47 -10.40 -6.08
N VAL A 137 16.01 -10.51 -7.30
CA VAL A 137 17.05 -9.59 -7.78
C VAL A 137 16.41 -8.22 -8.05
N MET A 138 16.73 -7.27 -7.18
CA MET A 138 16.30 -5.86 -7.29
C MET A 138 17.03 -5.16 -8.44
N PRO A 139 16.31 -4.48 -9.35
CA PRO A 139 16.91 -3.59 -10.34
C PRO A 139 17.78 -2.49 -9.71
N LYS A 140 18.79 -2.01 -10.44
CA LYS A 140 19.77 -1.00 -9.99
C LYS A 140 19.64 0.32 -10.71
N THR A 141 19.02 0.35 -11.89
CA THR A 141 18.84 1.55 -12.71
C THR A 141 17.35 1.80 -12.99
N VAL A 142 17.00 3.06 -13.32
CA VAL A 142 15.61 3.42 -13.68
C VAL A 142 15.13 2.59 -14.87
N SER A 143 15.97 2.42 -15.89
CA SER A 143 15.63 1.62 -17.08
C SER A 143 15.39 0.15 -16.75
N GLU A 144 16.17 -0.44 -15.84
CA GLU A 144 15.94 -1.82 -15.40
C GLU A 144 14.62 -1.97 -14.62
N PHE A 145 14.24 -0.97 -13.80
CA PHE A 145 12.95 -0.95 -13.13
C PHE A 145 11.79 -0.83 -14.12
N GLU A 146 11.89 0.07 -15.10
CA GLU A 146 10.91 0.25 -16.17
C GLU A 146 10.75 -1.00 -17.04
N GLU A 147 11.81 -1.77 -17.25
CA GLU A 147 11.69 -3.05 -17.94
C GLU A 147 11.06 -4.11 -17.03
N ARG A 148 11.54 -4.23 -15.78
CA ARG A 148 11.04 -5.23 -14.83
C ARG A 148 9.55 -5.06 -14.56
N VAL A 149 9.09 -3.82 -14.33
CA VAL A 149 7.70 -3.54 -13.97
C VAL A 149 6.72 -4.02 -15.04
N LYS A 150 7.11 -4.11 -16.32
CA LYS A 150 6.23 -4.62 -17.40
C LYS A 150 5.76 -6.05 -17.14
N SER A 151 6.62 -6.87 -16.53
CA SER A 151 6.36 -8.27 -16.19
C SER A 151 5.77 -8.48 -14.79
N VAL A 152 5.78 -7.45 -13.95
CA VAL A 152 5.18 -7.49 -12.60
C VAL A 152 3.66 -7.37 -12.73
N HIS A 153 2.90 -8.25 -12.11
CA HIS A 153 1.44 -8.22 -12.12
C HIS A 153 0.93 -8.10 -10.71
N THR A 154 0.85 -6.88 -10.18
CA THR A 154 0.46 -6.63 -8.78
C THR A 154 -0.85 -5.84 -8.68
N ASN A 155 -1.58 -5.98 -7.57
CA ASN A 155 -2.76 -5.18 -7.31
C ASN A 155 -2.36 -3.85 -6.62
N ILE A 156 -2.80 -2.71 -7.17
CA ILE A 156 -2.40 -1.38 -6.70
C ILE A 156 -3.05 -1.05 -5.33
N CYS A 157 -4.26 -1.54 -5.04
CA CYS A 157 -4.88 -1.37 -3.72
C CYS A 157 -4.02 -2.04 -2.63
N ASP A 158 -3.51 -3.24 -2.91
CA ASP A 158 -2.64 -3.97 -1.98
C ASP A 158 -1.29 -3.27 -1.80
N VAL A 159 -0.74 -2.65 -2.85
CA VAL A 159 0.46 -1.81 -2.73
C VAL A 159 0.23 -0.62 -1.80
N LEU A 160 -0.95 0.00 -1.84
CA LEU A 160 -1.31 1.10 -0.93
C LEU A 160 -1.54 0.62 0.50
N ASP A 161 -1.98 -0.62 0.67
CA ASP A 161 -2.23 -1.25 1.96
C ASP A 161 -0.96 -1.85 2.59
N ALA A 162 0.12 -2.07 1.82
CA ALA A 162 1.28 -2.80 2.28
C ALA A 162 1.99 -2.21 3.51
N ASP A 163 2.14 -0.89 3.58
CA ASP A 163 2.75 -0.23 4.75
C ASP A 163 1.91 -0.37 6.02
N PHE A 164 0.64 -0.72 5.84
CA PHE A 164 -0.35 -0.75 6.89
C PHE A 164 -0.63 -2.17 7.37
N THR A 165 -0.80 -3.12 6.45
CA THR A 165 -0.95 -4.53 6.77
C THR A 165 0.36 -5.14 7.23
N GLY A 166 1.50 -4.53 6.85
CA GLY A 166 2.82 -5.13 7.00
C GLY A 166 3.09 -6.23 5.96
N GLU A 167 2.15 -6.48 5.06
CA GLU A 167 2.21 -7.51 4.03
C GLU A 167 2.45 -6.87 2.67
N LYS A 168 3.43 -7.37 1.93
CA LYS A 168 3.71 -6.90 0.57
C LYS A 168 2.64 -7.37 -0.40
N SER A 169 2.38 -6.57 -1.44
CA SER A 169 1.48 -6.94 -2.51
C SER A 169 2.08 -8.04 -3.38
N THR A 170 1.32 -9.09 -3.67
CA THR A 170 1.77 -10.22 -4.48
C THR A 170 2.08 -9.81 -5.92
N ASP A 171 3.19 -10.30 -6.46
CA ASP A 171 3.45 -10.36 -7.90
C ASP A 171 2.81 -11.63 -8.50
N TRP A 172 1.67 -11.47 -9.15
CA TRP A 172 0.92 -12.56 -9.76
C TRP A 172 1.62 -13.07 -11.03
N GLY A 173 1.40 -14.35 -11.38
CA GLY A 173 2.10 -14.96 -12.52
C GLY A 173 1.76 -14.35 -13.88
N ASN A 174 0.60 -13.73 -14.02
CA ASN A 174 0.16 -13.03 -15.22
C ASN A 174 -1.06 -12.14 -14.93
N GLU A 175 -1.48 -11.38 -15.93
CA GLU A 175 -2.61 -10.45 -15.85
C GLU A 175 -3.97 -11.16 -15.64
N VAL A 176 -4.13 -12.41 -16.08
CA VAL A 176 -5.37 -13.19 -15.91
C VAL A 176 -5.58 -13.52 -14.43
N ILE A 177 -4.54 -14.02 -13.76
CA ILE A 177 -4.60 -14.36 -12.33
C ILE A 177 -4.83 -13.09 -11.50
N LEU A 178 -4.10 -12.00 -11.81
CA LEU A 178 -4.32 -10.70 -11.17
C LEU A 178 -5.77 -10.20 -11.38
N SER A 179 -6.31 -10.33 -12.60
CA SER A 179 -7.68 -9.93 -12.92
C SER A 179 -8.71 -10.71 -12.10
N GLN A 180 -8.57 -12.03 -12.02
CA GLN A 180 -9.46 -12.89 -11.23
C GLN A 180 -9.44 -12.47 -9.75
N TYR A 181 -8.26 -12.35 -9.15
CA TYR A 181 -8.09 -11.89 -7.78
C TYR A 181 -8.71 -10.51 -7.55
N THR A 182 -8.42 -9.55 -8.43
CA THR A 182 -8.90 -8.16 -8.31
C THR A 182 -10.42 -8.08 -8.37
N ARG A 183 -11.06 -8.89 -9.23
CA ARG A 183 -12.51 -8.92 -9.40
C ARG A 183 -13.22 -9.66 -8.27
N SER A 184 -12.68 -10.79 -7.81
CA SER A 184 -13.28 -11.58 -6.73
C SER A 184 -13.23 -10.85 -5.39
N THR A 185 -12.13 -10.14 -5.11
CA THR A 185 -11.93 -9.37 -3.86
C THR A 185 -12.47 -7.95 -3.93
N LYS A 186 -12.95 -7.50 -5.10
CA LYS A 186 -13.40 -6.13 -5.36
C LYS A 186 -12.33 -5.06 -5.07
N ARG A 187 -11.04 -5.43 -5.07
CA ARG A 187 -9.86 -4.55 -4.92
C ARG A 187 -9.52 -3.81 -6.22
N ILE A 188 -10.54 -3.17 -6.81
CA ILE A 188 -10.44 -2.50 -8.11
C ILE A 188 -9.85 -1.10 -7.94
N PHE A 189 -8.71 -0.88 -8.57
CA PHE A 189 -8.13 0.45 -8.79
C PHE A 189 -8.50 0.92 -10.20
N SER A 190 -9.34 1.95 -10.32
CA SER A 190 -9.68 2.54 -11.62
C SER A 190 -9.71 4.06 -11.57
N GLY A 191 -8.66 4.69 -12.10
CA GLY A 191 -8.54 6.14 -12.23
C GLY A 191 -8.42 6.58 -13.68
N LYS A 192 -8.44 7.90 -13.91
CA LYS A 192 -7.98 8.46 -15.18
C LYS A 192 -6.52 8.02 -15.38
N ARG A 193 -6.20 7.49 -16.56
CA ARG A 193 -4.84 7.07 -16.88
C ARG A 193 -3.90 8.28 -16.74
N PRO A 194 -2.87 8.20 -15.88
CA PRO A 194 -1.88 9.26 -15.73
C PRO A 194 -0.92 9.27 -16.94
N PRO A 195 -0.09 10.33 -17.07
CA PRO A 195 0.97 10.41 -18.08
C PRO A 195 1.88 9.16 -18.09
N GLU A 196 2.43 8.82 -19.25
CA GLU A 196 3.14 7.55 -19.50
C GLU A 196 4.42 7.37 -18.67
N ASP A 197 5.03 8.49 -18.27
CA ASP A 197 6.26 8.57 -17.48
C ASP A 197 6.04 8.44 -15.97
N THR A 198 4.80 8.25 -15.51
CA THR A 198 4.50 8.10 -14.08
C THR A 198 4.65 6.66 -13.60
N LEU A 199 5.05 6.47 -12.33
CA LEU A 199 5.08 5.15 -11.70
C LEU A 199 3.72 4.45 -11.77
N LEU A 200 2.65 5.21 -11.52
CA LEU A 200 1.30 4.68 -11.56
C LEU A 200 0.93 4.13 -12.94
N HIS A 201 1.30 4.84 -14.02
CA HIS A 201 1.04 4.38 -15.39
C HIS A 201 1.63 2.99 -15.64
N ASN A 202 2.88 2.78 -15.19
CA ASN A 202 3.62 1.54 -15.38
C ASN A 202 3.01 0.33 -14.65
N LEU A 203 2.23 0.56 -13.59
CA LEU A 203 1.53 -0.49 -12.84
C LEU A 203 0.14 -0.83 -13.38
N LEU A 204 -0.47 0.01 -14.21
CA LEU A 204 -1.82 -0.25 -14.70
C LEU A 204 -1.89 -1.52 -15.56
N ARG A 205 -2.92 -2.33 -15.33
CA ARG A 205 -3.19 -3.61 -16.00
C ARG A 205 -4.62 -3.65 -16.53
N HIS A 206 -4.87 -4.45 -17.56
CA HIS A 206 -6.18 -4.72 -18.12
C HIS A 206 -6.96 -5.70 -17.24
N ILE A 207 -7.58 -5.18 -16.19
CA ILE A 207 -8.36 -6.00 -15.26
C ILE A 207 -9.65 -6.53 -15.92
N SER A 208 -10.30 -5.76 -16.80
CA SER A 208 -11.55 -6.20 -17.45
C SER A 208 -11.34 -7.11 -18.67
N SER A 209 -10.17 -7.04 -19.30
CA SER A 209 -9.81 -7.80 -20.50
C SER A 209 -8.34 -8.20 -20.45
N PRO A 210 -7.96 -9.15 -19.58
CA PRO A 210 -6.56 -9.48 -19.32
C PRO A 210 -5.92 -10.20 -20.50
N SER A 211 -4.61 -9.98 -20.69
CA SER A 211 -3.78 -10.70 -21.65
C SER A 211 -2.94 -11.78 -20.95
N THR A 212 -2.83 -12.96 -21.56
CA THR A 212 -1.99 -14.05 -21.07
C THR A 212 -0.50 -13.83 -21.33
N THR A 213 -0.14 -12.89 -22.22
CA THR A 213 1.24 -12.69 -22.69
C THR A 213 1.82 -11.34 -22.31
N ARG A 214 1.06 -10.47 -21.62
CA ARG A 214 1.52 -9.13 -21.26
C ARG A 214 2.78 -9.20 -20.39
N GLY A 215 3.81 -8.44 -20.74
CA GLY A 215 5.11 -8.46 -20.06
C GLY A 215 5.96 -9.71 -20.35
N PHE A 216 5.46 -10.64 -21.16
CA PHE A 216 6.12 -11.87 -21.57
C PHE A 216 6.04 -12.09 -23.10
N GLU A 217 5.88 -11.01 -23.87
CA GLU A 217 5.61 -11.07 -25.31
C GLU A 217 6.74 -11.79 -26.07
N LYS A 218 7.99 -11.54 -25.70
CA LYS A 218 9.17 -12.21 -26.30
C LYS A 218 9.16 -13.72 -26.06
N ALA A 219 8.85 -14.16 -24.84
CA ALA A 219 8.75 -15.58 -24.50
C ALA A 219 7.55 -16.26 -25.18
N ALA A 220 6.44 -15.53 -25.35
CA ALA A 220 5.26 -16.02 -26.06
C ALA A 220 5.49 -16.18 -27.58
N ALA A 221 6.28 -15.30 -28.19
CA ALA A 221 6.66 -15.40 -29.60
C ALA A 221 7.57 -16.61 -29.86
N GLN A 222 8.50 -16.92 -28.96
CA GLN A 222 9.42 -18.07 -29.09
C GLN A 222 8.72 -19.43 -28.95
N LYS A 223 7.59 -19.52 -28.23
CA LYS A 223 6.80 -20.77 -28.10
C LYS A 223 5.92 -21.09 -29.32
N LYS A 224 5.83 -20.17 -30.30
CA LYS A 224 5.01 -20.34 -31.51
C LYS A 224 5.83 -20.74 -32.75
N ASN A 225 7.16 -20.79 -32.62
CA ASN A 225 8.10 -21.28 -33.63
C ASN A 225 8.63 -22.66 -33.24
#